data_AF-T1GTZ2-F1
#
_entry.id   AF-T1GTZ2-F1
#
_cell.length_a   1.000
_cell.length_b   1.000
_cell.length_c   1.000
_cell.angle_alpha   90.00
_cell.angle_beta   90.00
_cell.angle_gamma   90.00
#
_symmetry.space_group_name_H-M   'P 1'
#
loop_
_entity.id
_entity.type
_entity.pdbx_description
1 polymer ?
#
loop_
_entity_poly.entity_id
_entity_poly.type
_entity_poly.pdbx_seq_one_letter_code
_entity_poly.pdbx_strand_id
1 'polypeptide(L)'
;VPICRAIAPKSTSGIATNVLCHPTLSNFFFVCGERHLRVWSILREQRKLNVHDVNMGKLQRKFTGMRIDSKCEYLYLGTMTGDVIKVRLNCCDPENVTKKGMNSLIIGAFAKHNPRKPKGKDCVQYVCGVRDLYVLNECTFLIGAGDGTVDMVVERDVCLKDYPNPTWPLYRATKTVKK
;
A
#
# COMPACT_ATOMS: atom_id res chain seq x y z
N VAL A 1 20.58 -20.19 -13.17
CA VAL A 1 21.35 -19.12 -12.48
C VAL A 1 21.12 -19.27 -10.98
N PRO A 2 22.17 -19.27 -10.14
CA PRO A 2 21.98 -19.25 -8.69
C PRO A 2 21.08 -18.08 -8.27
N ILE A 3 20.20 -18.26 -7.29
CA ILE A 3 19.25 -17.20 -6.86
C ILE A 3 19.98 -15.89 -6.52
N CYS A 4 21.18 -15.96 -5.96
CA CYS A 4 22.03 -14.82 -5.63
C CYS A 4 22.56 -14.01 -6.84
N ARG A 5 22.32 -14.46 -8.08
CA ARG A 5 22.69 -13.75 -9.32
C ARG A 5 21.47 -13.40 -10.18
N ALA A 6 20.26 -13.62 -9.66
CA ALA A 6 19.04 -13.24 -10.38
C ALA A 6 18.94 -11.71 -10.44
N ILE A 7 18.91 -11.18 -11.66
CA ILE A 7 18.71 -9.75 -11.90
C ILE A 7 17.21 -9.49 -11.82
N ALA A 8 16.80 -8.54 -10.98
CA ALA A 8 15.43 -8.04 -11.04
C ALA A 8 15.22 -7.37 -12.42
N PRO A 9 14.16 -7.72 -13.17
CA PRO A 9 13.89 -7.11 -14.47
C PRO A 9 13.96 -5.57 -14.39
N LYS A 10 14.63 -4.95 -15.37
CA LYS A 10 14.74 -3.49 -15.48
C LYS A 10 13.36 -2.88 -15.73
N SER A 11 12.72 -2.34 -14.69
CA SER A 11 11.59 -1.41 -14.84
C SER A 11 11.13 -0.82 -13.51
N THR A 12 11.88 0.15 -13.01
CA THR A 12 11.39 1.41 -12.39
C THR A 12 12.62 2.15 -11.84
N SER A 13 12.81 3.41 -12.24
CA SER A 13 13.84 4.30 -11.71
C SER A 13 13.45 4.76 -10.31
N GLY A 14 13.57 3.84 -9.35
CA GLY A 14 13.14 4.04 -7.97
C GLY A 14 14.15 3.53 -6.96
N ILE A 15 14.06 4.05 -5.74
CA ILE A 15 14.91 3.68 -4.62
C ILE A 15 14.09 2.80 -3.68
N ALA A 16 14.55 1.57 -3.43
CA ALA A 16 13.97 0.71 -2.41
C ALA A 16 14.44 1.18 -1.02
N THR A 17 13.50 1.41 -0.11
CA THR A 17 13.80 1.88 1.26
C THR A 17 13.23 0.96 2.33
N ASN A 18 12.14 0.25 2.05
CA ASN A 18 11.45 -0.60 3.02
C ASN A 18 11.20 -2.00 2.46
N VAL A 19 11.17 -2.98 3.37
CA VAL A 19 10.82 -4.37 3.11
C VAL A 19 9.76 -4.85 4.10
N LEU A 20 8.82 -5.68 3.65
CA LEU A 20 7.81 -6.32 4.49
C LEU A 20 7.68 -7.79 4.09
N CYS A 21 7.83 -8.69 5.05
CA CYS A 21 7.56 -10.12 4.83
C CYS A 21 6.05 -10.37 4.80
N HIS A 22 5.61 -11.31 3.95
CA HIS A 22 4.25 -11.81 4.02
C HIS A 22 4.06 -12.57 5.35
N PRO A 23 2.95 -12.37 6.08
CA PRO A 23 2.79 -12.93 7.43
C PRO A 23 2.74 -14.46 7.46
N THR A 24 2.12 -15.09 6.46
CA THR A 24 1.93 -16.55 6.40
C THR A 24 2.77 -17.27 5.34
N LEU A 25 3.26 -16.56 4.32
CA LEU A 25 3.99 -17.13 3.20
C LEU A 25 5.45 -16.71 3.30
N SER A 26 6.26 -17.52 4.00
CA SER A 26 7.67 -17.19 4.31
C SER A 26 8.56 -16.95 3.08
N ASN A 27 8.12 -17.34 1.90
CA ASN A 27 8.81 -17.16 0.65
C ASN A 27 8.33 -15.94 -0.16
N PHE A 28 7.39 -15.14 0.36
CA PHE A 28 6.90 -13.91 -0.25
C PHE A 28 7.26 -12.70 0.60
N PHE A 29 7.69 -11.63 -0.06
CA PHE A 29 7.96 -10.35 0.58
C PHE A 29 7.76 -9.18 -0.40
N PHE A 30 7.55 -8.00 0.18
CA PHE A 30 7.26 -6.77 -0.53
C PHE A 30 8.42 -5.82 -0.34
N VAL A 31 8.80 -5.13 -1.40
CA VAL A 31 9.83 -4.08 -1.36
C VAL A 31 9.23 -2.81 -1.90
N CYS A 32 9.30 -1.72 -1.15
CA CYS A 32 8.79 -0.41 -1.57
C CYS A 32 9.78 0.73 -1.33
N GLY A 33 9.49 1.89 -1.91
CA GLY A 33 10.20 3.14 -1.64
C GLY A 33 9.81 4.25 -2.61
N GLU A 34 10.78 4.94 -3.21
CA GLU A 34 10.52 6.02 -4.16
C GLU A 34 10.14 5.47 -5.53
N ARG A 35 8.87 5.64 -5.95
CA ARG A 35 8.35 5.17 -7.24
C ARG A 35 8.57 3.67 -7.48
N HIS A 36 8.66 2.89 -6.40
CA HIS A 36 9.03 1.49 -6.43
C HIS A 36 8.12 0.71 -5.48
N LEU A 37 7.42 -0.30 -6.00
CA LEU A 37 6.66 -1.26 -5.22
C LEU A 37 6.64 -2.61 -5.96
N ARG A 38 7.21 -3.63 -5.33
CA ARG A 38 7.37 -4.96 -5.92
C ARG A 38 6.98 -6.07 -4.96
N VAL A 39 6.41 -7.13 -5.53
CA VAL A 39 6.22 -8.42 -4.87
C VAL A 39 7.35 -9.35 -5.31
N TRP A 40 8.03 -9.95 -4.35
CA TRP A 40 9.08 -10.93 -4.57
C TRP A 40 8.62 -12.28 -4.05
N SER A 41 8.90 -13.35 -4.80
CA SER A 41 8.63 -14.71 -4.37
C SER A 41 9.81 -15.64 -4.64
N ILE A 42 10.11 -16.51 -3.68
CA ILE A 42 11.13 -17.56 -3.83
C ILE A 42 10.42 -18.92 -3.96
N LEU A 43 10.37 -19.47 -5.17
CA LEU A 43 9.83 -20.80 -5.41
C LEU A 43 10.98 -21.82 -5.35
N ARG A 44 11.21 -22.37 -4.14
CA ARG A 44 12.33 -23.28 -3.87
C ARG A 44 12.32 -24.52 -4.76
N GLU A 45 11.16 -25.15 -4.92
CA GLU A 45 10.98 -26.34 -5.76
C GLU A 45 11.34 -26.07 -7.23
N GLN A 46 11.02 -24.89 -7.72
CA GLN A 46 11.34 -24.48 -9.09
C GLN A 46 12.74 -23.87 -9.22
N ARG A 47 13.44 -23.64 -8.09
CA ARG A 47 14.70 -22.88 -8.00
C ARG A 47 14.59 -21.51 -8.70
N LYS A 48 13.44 -20.86 -8.58
CA LYS A 48 13.12 -19.60 -9.25
C LYS A 48 12.83 -18.48 -8.25
N LEU A 49 13.32 -17.29 -8.59
CA LEU A 49 12.96 -16.03 -7.96
C LEU A 49 12.04 -15.28 -8.92
N ASN A 50 10.82 -14.98 -8.50
CA ASN A 50 9.90 -14.15 -9.28
C ASN A 50 9.84 -12.75 -8.69
N VAL A 51 9.72 -11.77 -9.59
CA VAL A 51 9.62 -10.36 -9.26
C VAL A 51 8.47 -9.78 -10.06
N HIS A 52 7.48 -9.21 -9.37
CA HIS A 52 6.32 -8.57 -9.99
C HIS A 52 6.28 -7.11 -9.58
N ASP A 53 6.24 -6.22 -10.56
CA ASP A 53 5.86 -4.83 -10.34
C ASP A 53 4.37 -4.77 -9.98
N VAL A 54 4.03 -4.09 -8.89
CA VAL A 54 2.63 -3.81 -8.58
C VAL A 54 2.13 -2.78 -9.59
N ASN A 55 0.97 -3.04 -10.20
CA ASN A 55 0.38 -2.11 -11.15
C ASN A 55 -0.18 -0.88 -10.40
N MET A 56 0.57 0.21 -10.46
CA MET A 56 0.23 1.50 -9.85
C MET A 56 -0.45 2.47 -10.82
N GLY A 57 -0.67 2.07 -12.07
CA GLY A 57 -1.15 2.97 -13.13
C GLY A 57 -0.22 4.18 -13.31
N LYS A 58 -0.79 5.39 -13.23
CA LYS A 58 -0.04 6.65 -13.32
C LYS A 58 0.44 7.19 -11.96
N LEU A 59 0.12 6.49 -10.86
CA LEU A 59 0.39 6.99 -9.52
C LEU A 59 1.88 6.85 -9.17
N GLN A 60 2.54 7.98 -8.93
CA GLN A 60 3.92 8.02 -8.43
C GLN A 60 3.93 8.63 -7.03
N ARG A 61 4.47 7.87 -6.06
CA ARG A 61 4.57 8.24 -4.65
C ARG A 61 5.91 7.78 -4.08
N LYS A 62 6.34 8.43 -2.99
CA LYS A 62 7.35 7.90 -2.07
C LYS A 62 6.62 7.16 -0.96
N PHE A 63 6.72 5.84 -0.98
CA PHE A 63 6.07 4.96 -0.01
C PHE A 63 6.86 4.92 1.30
N THR A 64 6.14 4.73 2.40
CA THR A 64 6.67 4.71 3.77
C THR A 64 6.23 3.40 4.44
N GLY A 65 5.52 3.45 5.56
CA GLY A 65 5.04 2.27 6.28
C GLY A 65 4.21 1.33 5.40
N MET A 66 4.32 0.02 5.65
CA MET A 66 3.60 -1.04 4.94
C MET A 66 2.92 -1.97 5.93
N ARG A 67 1.67 -2.34 5.67
CA ARG A 67 0.95 -3.35 6.46
C ARG A 67 0.04 -4.20 5.58
N ILE A 68 0.00 -5.50 5.85
CA ILE A 68 -0.93 -6.44 5.23
C ILE A 68 -2.08 -6.65 6.21
N ASP A 69 -3.30 -6.81 5.72
CA ASP A 69 -4.44 -7.16 6.57
C ASP A 69 -4.37 -8.60 7.07
N SER A 70 -5.23 -8.94 8.03
CA SER A 70 -5.29 -10.28 8.62
C SER A 70 -5.64 -11.37 7.60
N LYS A 71 -6.42 -11.02 6.56
CA LYS A 71 -6.84 -11.94 5.49
C LYS A 71 -5.79 -12.09 4.38
N CYS A 72 -4.71 -11.31 4.40
CA CYS A 72 -3.69 -11.26 3.35
C CYS A 72 -4.24 -10.92 1.96
N GLU A 73 -5.35 -10.19 1.89
CA GLU A 73 -5.98 -9.78 0.63
C GLU A 73 -5.49 -8.40 0.17
N TYR A 74 -5.12 -7.55 1.13
CA TYR A 74 -4.75 -6.17 0.86
C TYR A 74 -3.44 -5.78 1.54
N LEU A 75 -2.62 -5.03 0.79
CA LEU A 75 -1.47 -4.30 1.29
C LEU A 75 -1.81 -2.81 1.37
N TYR A 76 -1.52 -2.21 2.51
CA TYR A 76 -1.68 -0.78 2.77
C TYR A 76 -0.31 -0.11 2.90
N LEU A 77 -0.13 1.00 2.20
CA LEU A 77 1.12 1.77 2.23
C LEU A 77 0.86 3.22 2.61
N GLY A 78 1.60 3.74 3.59
CA GLY A 78 1.70 5.17 3.80
C GLY A 78 2.48 5.85 2.66
N THR A 79 2.23 7.14 2.47
CA THR A 79 2.99 7.96 1.51
C THR A 79 3.44 9.28 2.12
N MET A 80 4.51 9.83 1.55
CA MET A 80 4.99 11.17 1.88
C MET A 80 4.02 12.30 1.46
N THR A 81 3.09 12.03 0.55
CA THR A 81 2.04 13.01 0.17
C THR A 81 0.88 13.04 1.16
N GLY A 82 0.86 12.16 2.17
CA GLY A 82 -0.14 12.18 3.23
C GLY A 82 -1.39 11.36 2.93
N ASP A 83 -1.30 10.38 2.04
CA ASP A 83 -2.35 9.40 1.79
C ASP A 83 -1.88 7.97 2.08
N VAL A 84 -2.85 7.06 2.17
CA VAL A 84 -2.63 5.61 2.28
C VAL A 84 -3.05 4.98 0.96
N ILE A 85 -2.17 4.17 0.37
CA ILE A 85 -2.48 3.38 -0.83
C ILE A 85 -2.97 2.01 -0.40
N LYS A 86 -4.10 1.57 -0.96
CA LYS A 86 -4.59 0.18 -0.84
C LYS A 86 -4.27 -0.57 -2.13
N VAL A 87 -3.65 -1.72 -2.00
CA VAL A 87 -3.26 -2.61 -3.11
C VAL A 87 -3.92 -3.96 -2.87
N ARG A 88 -4.51 -4.55 -3.92
CA ARG A 88 -5.01 -5.91 -3.90
C ARG A 88 -3.90 -6.89 -4.25
N LEU A 89 -3.78 -7.95 -3.44
CA LEU A 89 -2.72 -8.96 -3.54
C LEU A 89 -3.16 -10.16 -4.37
N ASN A 90 -3.03 -10.08 -5.70
CA ASN A 90 -3.49 -11.14 -6.62
C ASN A 90 -2.45 -12.23 -6.93
N CYS A 91 -1.16 -11.95 -6.73
CA CYS A 91 -0.05 -12.86 -7.03
C CYS A 91 0.68 -13.36 -5.77
N CYS A 92 0.03 -13.31 -4.61
CA CYS A 92 0.62 -13.74 -3.34
C CYS A 92 0.25 -15.19 -3.01
N ASP A 93 0.47 -16.09 -3.97
CA ASP A 93 0.37 -17.52 -3.79
C ASP A 93 1.23 -18.26 -4.83
N PRO A 94 1.71 -19.48 -4.53
CA PRO A 94 2.61 -20.21 -5.42
C PRO A 94 2.04 -20.53 -6.81
N GLU A 95 0.72 -20.62 -6.95
CA GLU A 95 0.09 -20.97 -8.23
C GLU A 95 -0.05 -19.76 -9.15
N ASN A 96 -0.51 -18.63 -8.61
CA ASN A 96 -0.82 -17.44 -9.38
C ASN A 96 0.41 -16.56 -9.61
N VAL A 97 1.46 -16.68 -8.81
CA VAL A 97 2.69 -15.89 -9.00
C VAL A 97 3.32 -16.11 -10.38
N THR A 98 3.14 -17.28 -11.01
CA THR A 98 3.62 -17.53 -12.37
C THR A 98 2.56 -17.31 -13.45
N LYS A 99 1.29 -17.06 -13.10
CA LYS A 99 0.19 -16.92 -14.06
C LYS A 99 0.16 -15.51 -14.64
N LYS A 100 0.13 -15.42 -15.97
CA LYS A 100 -0.01 -14.14 -16.69
C LYS A 100 -1.32 -13.47 -16.30
N GLY A 101 -1.26 -12.17 -15.97
CA GLY A 101 -2.45 -11.38 -15.62
C GLY A 101 -2.77 -11.31 -14.14
N MET A 102 -2.12 -12.12 -13.28
CA MET A 102 -2.38 -12.14 -11.83
C MET A 102 -1.62 -11.06 -11.05
N ASN A 103 -1.17 -9.97 -11.69
CA ASN A 103 -0.40 -8.95 -11.00
C ASN A 103 -1.23 -8.25 -9.90
N SER A 104 -0.58 -7.96 -8.78
CA SER A 104 -1.16 -7.11 -7.73
C SER A 104 -1.38 -5.69 -8.28
N LEU A 105 -2.47 -5.03 -7.85
CA LEU A 105 -2.90 -3.77 -8.43
C LEU A 105 -3.43 -2.80 -7.38
N ILE A 106 -3.23 -1.51 -7.63
CA ILE A 106 -3.80 -0.45 -6.79
C ILE A 106 -5.32 -0.44 -6.85
N ILE A 107 -5.95 -0.37 -5.67
CA ILE A 107 -7.38 -0.10 -5.52
C ILE A 107 -7.63 1.41 -5.47
N GLY A 108 -6.82 2.14 -4.70
CA GLY A 108 -6.92 3.60 -4.62
C GLY A 108 -5.95 4.22 -3.63
N ALA A 109 -5.92 5.55 -3.63
CA ALA A 109 -5.25 6.37 -2.63
C ALA A 109 -6.30 7.04 -1.73
N PHE A 110 -6.10 6.96 -0.43
CA PHE A 110 -7.11 7.31 0.56
C PHE A 110 -6.57 8.24 1.64
N ALA A 111 -7.36 9.23 2.02
CA ALA A 111 -7.02 10.14 3.11
C ALA A 111 -8.26 10.47 3.96
N LYS A 112 -8.12 11.42 4.88
CA LYS A 112 -9.19 11.75 5.83
C LYS A 112 -10.32 12.50 5.16
N HIS A 113 -11.53 12.17 5.54
CA HIS A 113 -12.72 12.94 5.21
C HIS A 113 -12.89 14.11 6.19
N ASN A 114 -13.14 15.31 5.65
CA ASN A 114 -13.53 16.49 6.40
C ASN A 114 -14.99 16.85 6.11
N PRO A 115 -15.92 16.56 7.04
CA PRO A 115 -17.35 16.79 6.83
C PRO A 115 -17.74 18.28 6.73
N ARG A 116 -16.82 19.20 7.08
CA ARG A 116 -17.06 20.65 7.01
C ARG A 116 -16.77 21.24 5.63
N LYS A 117 -16.30 20.44 4.68
CA LYS A 117 -15.94 20.88 3.33
C LYS A 117 -16.87 20.21 2.30
N PRO A 118 -17.16 20.89 1.18
CA PRO A 118 -17.98 20.31 0.12
C PRO A 118 -17.25 19.16 -0.58
N LYS A 119 -18.02 18.28 -1.25
CA LYS A 119 -17.51 17.18 -2.06
C LYS A 119 -16.43 17.68 -3.04
N GLY A 120 -15.31 17.00 -3.09
CA GLY A 120 -14.14 17.36 -3.91
C GLY A 120 -13.14 18.28 -3.20
N LYS A 121 -13.49 18.85 -2.04
CA LYS A 121 -12.58 19.59 -1.14
C LYS A 121 -12.54 19.01 0.27
N ASP A 122 -13.23 17.90 0.48
CA ASP A 122 -13.41 17.16 1.73
C ASP A 122 -12.32 16.10 1.98
N CYS A 123 -11.34 15.97 1.10
CA CYS A 123 -10.19 15.09 1.29
C CYS A 123 -9.02 15.83 1.95
N VAL A 124 -8.58 15.37 3.11
CA VAL A 124 -7.50 15.95 3.90
C VAL A 124 -6.37 14.94 4.04
N GLN A 125 -5.28 15.18 3.33
CA GLN A 125 -4.03 14.44 3.46
C GLN A 125 -3.32 14.77 4.78
N TYR A 126 -2.59 13.80 5.32
CA TYR A 126 -1.79 13.96 6.53
C TYR A 126 -0.58 14.85 6.28
N VAL A 127 -0.42 15.87 7.13
CA VAL A 127 0.72 16.79 7.07
C VAL A 127 2.01 16.02 7.31
N CYS A 128 3.07 16.40 6.59
CA CYS A 128 4.35 15.70 6.62
C CYS A 128 4.24 14.20 6.27
N GLY A 129 3.20 13.78 5.53
CA GLY A 129 3.06 12.42 5.05
C GLY A 129 2.58 11.43 6.12
N VAL A 130 2.00 10.31 5.67
CA VAL A 130 1.80 9.13 6.51
C VAL A 130 3.15 8.44 6.64
N ARG A 131 3.61 8.20 7.87
CA ARG A 131 4.93 7.60 8.16
C ARG A 131 4.83 6.13 8.50
N ASP A 132 3.82 5.79 9.30
CA ASP A 132 3.49 4.41 9.59
C ASP A 132 1.99 4.25 9.76
N LEU A 133 1.52 3.02 9.67
CA LEU A 133 0.14 2.65 9.89
C LEU A 133 0.05 1.26 10.52
N TYR A 134 -1.10 0.95 11.07
CA TYR A 134 -1.43 -0.37 11.60
C TYR A 134 -2.88 -0.71 11.25
N VAL A 135 -3.12 -1.94 10.78
CA VAL A 135 -4.47 -2.45 10.51
C VAL A 135 -4.95 -3.13 11.78
N LEU A 136 -5.92 -2.54 12.46
CA LEU A 136 -6.47 -3.08 13.71
C LEU A 136 -7.50 -4.18 13.42
N ASN A 137 -8.35 -3.95 12.43
CA ASN A 137 -9.32 -4.89 11.88
C ASN A 137 -9.65 -4.47 10.44
N GLU A 138 -10.57 -5.19 9.77
CA GLU A 138 -10.86 -5.02 8.33
C GLU A 138 -11.15 -3.58 7.89
N CYS A 139 -11.75 -2.77 8.76
CA CYS A 139 -12.16 -1.39 8.43
C CYS A 139 -11.54 -0.34 9.37
N THR A 140 -10.69 -0.72 10.33
CA THR A 140 -10.15 0.21 11.34
C THR A 140 -8.62 0.24 11.30
N PHE A 141 -8.08 1.45 11.30
CA PHE A 141 -6.66 1.70 11.13
C PHE A 141 -6.15 2.67 12.19
N LEU A 142 -4.90 2.48 12.60
CA LEU A 142 -4.12 3.50 13.27
C LEU A 142 -3.17 4.11 12.23
N ILE A 143 -3.17 5.43 12.08
CA ILE A 143 -2.34 6.15 11.10
C ILE A 143 -1.46 7.15 11.84
N GLY A 144 -0.15 7.02 11.68
CA GLY A 144 0.85 7.95 12.21
C GLY A 144 1.38 8.87 11.11
N ALA A 145 1.25 10.17 11.31
CA ALA A 145 1.74 11.21 10.40
C ALA A 145 3.10 11.77 10.85
N GLY A 146 3.80 12.44 9.93
CA GLY A 146 5.10 13.03 10.19
C GLY A 146 5.06 14.31 11.04
N ASP A 147 3.88 14.88 11.27
CA ASP A 147 3.68 16.08 12.10
C ASP A 147 3.31 15.76 13.56
N GLY A 148 3.49 14.50 13.99
CA GLY A 148 3.14 14.03 15.33
C GLY A 148 1.67 13.63 15.49
N THR A 149 0.84 13.76 14.45
CA THR A 149 -0.56 13.31 14.49
C THR A 149 -0.64 11.78 14.46
N VAL A 150 -1.42 11.21 15.39
CA VAL A 150 -1.82 9.80 15.38
C VAL A 150 -3.34 9.74 15.38
N ASP A 151 -3.90 9.18 14.31
CA ASP A 151 -5.34 9.05 14.12
C ASP A 151 -5.77 7.59 14.15
N MET A 152 -6.79 7.30 14.94
CA MET A 152 -7.60 6.11 14.75
C MET A 152 -8.71 6.44 13.76
N VAL A 153 -8.80 5.69 12.67
CA VAL A 153 -9.76 5.94 11.59
C VAL A 153 -10.53 4.68 11.24
N VAL A 154 -11.72 4.89 10.70
CA VAL A 154 -12.54 3.83 10.09
C VAL A 154 -12.80 4.13 8.62
N GLU A 155 -12.79 3.10 7.77
CA GLU A 155 -13.26 3.21 6.39
C GLU A 155 -14.75 3.58 6.39
N ARG A 156 -15.13 4.53 5.53
CA ARG A 156 -16.52 4.91 5.32
C ARG A 156 -17.15 4.02 4.24
N ASP A 157 -18.40 3.64 4.44
CA ASP A 157 -19.22 3.03 3.40
C ASP A 157 -19.79 4.13 2.49
N VAL A 158 -19.03 4.51 1.45
CA VAL A 158 -19.40 5.58 0.52
C VAL A 158 -18.99 5.23 -0.91
N CYS A 159 -19.86 5.54 -1.86
CA CYS A 159 -19.51 5.46 -3.28
C CYS A 159 -18.68 6.69 -3.69
N LEU A 160 -17.45 6.44 -4.12
CA LEU A 160 -16.49 7.47 -4.56
C LEU A 160 -16.23 7.42 -6.07
N LYS A 161 -17.06 6.69 -6.82
CA LYS A 161 -17.13 6.78 -8.27
C LYS A 161 -17.39 8.27 -8.60
N ASP A 162 -16.55 8.86 -9.41
CA ASP A 162 -16.57 10.30 -9.79
C ASP A 162 -16.04 11.30 -8.76
N TYR A 163 -15.25 10.87 -7.77
CA TYR A 163 -14.53 11.84 -6.94
C TYR A 163 -13.42 12.55 -7.77
N PRO A 164 -13.35 13.89 -7.78
CA PRO A 164 -12.54 14.64 -8.75
C PRO A 164 -11.03 14.63 -8.47
N ASN A 165 -10.59 14.10 -7.32
CA ASN A 165 -9.18 14.08 -6.93
C ASN A 165 -8.59 12.66 -7.02
N PRO A 166 -7.26 12.55 -7.23
CA PRO A 166 -6.57 11.25 -7.26
C PRO A 166 -6.52 10.56 -5.88
N THR A 167 -6.84 11.29 -4.81
CA THR A 167 -6.90 10.79 -3.44
C THR A 167 -8.32 10.96 -2.91
N TRP A 168 -8.92 9.90 -2.42
CA TRP A 168 -10.32 9.90 -2.00
C TRP A 168 -10.47 10.00 -0.46
N PRO A 169 -11.51 10.69 0.03
CA PRO A 169 -11.76 10.89 1.46
C PRO A 169 -12.38 9.64 2.10
N LEU A 170 -11.70 8.51 2.12
CA LEU A 170 -12.28 7.26 2.61
C LEU A 170 -12.30 7.18 4.14
N TYR A 171 -11.34 7.79 4.83
CA TYR A 171 -11.16 7.57 6.27
C TYR A 171 -11.90 8.61 7.12
N ARG A 172 -12.73 8.14 8.06
CA ARG A 172 -13.31 8.98 9.11
C ARG A 172 -12.51 8.80 10.39
N ALA A 173 -11.92 9.87 10.90
CA ALA A 173 -11.26 9.84 12.20
C ALA A 173 -12.27 9.65 13.33
N THR A 174 -12.01 8.68 14.20
CA THR A 174 -12.78 8.42 15.42
C THR A 174 -12.06 8.95 16.66
N LYS A 175 -10.72 9.00 16.62
CA LYS A 175 -9.88 9.61 17.66
C LYS A 175 -8.62 10.19 17.03
N THR A 176 -8.23 11.37 17.49
CA THR A 176 -7.00 12.06 17.06
C THR A 176 -6.17 12.42 18.28
N VAL A 177 -4.86 12.16 18.22
CA VAL A 177 -3.87 12.61 19.18
C VAL A 177 -2.79 13.37 18.42
N LYS A 178 -2.33 14.49 18.95
CA LYS A 178 -1.20 15.24 18.40
C LYS A 178 -0.18 15.47 19.50
N LYS A 179 1.06 15.07 19.25
CA LYS A 179 2.19 15.31 20.14
C LYS A 179 3.09 16.41 19.56
#